data_AF-A0ABD5QHH7-F1
#
_entry.id   AF-A0ABD5QHH7-F1
#
_cell.length_a   1.000
_cell.length_b   1.000
_cell.length_c   1.000
_cell.angle_alpha   90.00
_cell.angle_beta   90.00
_cell.angle_gamma   90.00
#
_symmetry.space_group_name_H-M   'P 1'
#
loop_
_entity.id
_entity.type
_entity.pdbx_description
1 polymer ?
#
loop_
_entity_poly.entity_id
_entity_poly.type
_entity_poly.pdbx_seq_one_letter_code
_entity_poly.pdbx_strand_id
1 'polypeptide(L)'
;MPESSVARSFDHPNVQLKCHCGWTGLDADVTDWDVQSDRNRVVRKCPNCGEAVPEWGALPTVDGARRIARGPLAEALADAGRLDEDHA
;
A
#
# COMPACT_ATOMS: atom_id res chain seq x y z
N MET A 1 15.54 -0.51 15.93
CA MET A 1 14.15 -0.91 15.62
C MET A 1 14.24 -1.99 14.55
N PRO A 2 13.41 -3.04 14.56
CA PRO A 2 13.48 -4.07 13.52
C PRO A 2 13.16 -3.44 12.17
N GLU A 3 13.84 -3.87 11.12
CA GLU A 3 13.62 -3.34 9.76
C GLU A 3 12.34 -3.95 9.17
N SER A 4 11.62 -3.14 8.38
CA SER A 4 10.49 -3.63 7.58
C SER A 4 11.02 -4.54 6.47
N SER A 5 10.32 -5.64 6.18
CA SER A 5 10.79 -6.61 5.19
C SER A 5 9.66 -7.29 4.40
N VAL A 6 10.06 -7.86 3.26
CA VAL A 6 9.23 -8.68 2.38
C VAL A 6 9.91 -10.04 2.26
N ALA A 7 9.16 -11.11 2.52
CA ALA A 7 9.62 -12.48 2.36
C ALA A 7 8.62 -13.28 1.53
N ARG A 8 9.11 -14.32 0.86
CA ARG A 8 8.22 -15.30 0.23
C ARG A 8 7.52 -16.11 1.33
N SER A 9 6.20 -16.26 1.23
CA SER A 9 5.50 -17.28 2.02
C SER A 9 5.71 -18.66 1.38
N PHE A 10 5.98 -19.67 2.19
CA PHE A 10 6.08 -21.06 1.74
C PHE A 10 4.77 -21.82 1.92
N ASP A 11 3.85 -21.28 2.72
CA ASP A 11 2.55 -21.88 3.07
C ASP A 11 1.39 -21.24 2.31
N HIS A 12 1.58 -20.02 1.81
CA HIS A 12 0.56 -19.25 1.08
C HIS A 12 1.09 -18.77 -0.28
N PRO A 13 0.22 -18.53 -1.28
CA PRO A 13 0.63 -17.98 -2.58
C PRO A 13 1.07 -16.51 -2.49
N ASN A 14 0.80 -15.85 -1.36
CA ASN A 14 1.07 -14.44 -1.08
C ASN A 14 2.49 -14.21 -0.54
N VAL A 15 2.96 -12.95 -0.60
CA VAL A 15 4.20 -12.58 0.08
C VAL A 15 3.89 -12.27 1.55
N GLN A 16 4.82 -12.62 2.43
CA GLN A 16 4.76 -12.24 3.84
C GLN A 16 5.43 -10.88 4.02
N LEU A 17 4.73 -9.98 4.70
CA LEU A 17 5.15 -8.63 5.00
C LEU A 17 5.41 -8.50 6.49
N LYS A 18 6.46 -7.77 6.86
CA LYS A 18 6.79 -7.44 8.26
C LYS A 18 7.04 -5.95 8.40
N CYS A 19 6.45 -5.35 9.44
CA CYS A 19 6.64 -3.94 9.80
C CYS A 19 7.60 -3.81 10.98
N HIS A 20 8.28 -2.68 11.08
CA HIS A 20 9.10 -2.33 12.24
C HIS A 20 8.30 -2.31 13.56
N CYS A 21 6.98 -2.11 13.51
CA CYS A 21 6.11 -2.11 14.69
C CYS A 21 5.82 -3.52 15.24
N GLY A 22 6.33 -4.57 14.58
CA GLY A 22 6.14 -5.97 14.95
C GLY A 22 5.00 -6.68 14.23
N TRP A 23 4.16 -5.95 13.48
CA TRP A 23 3.12 -6.57 12.65
C TRP A 23 3.73 -7.47 11.57
N THR A 24 3.13 -8.64 11.39
CA THR A 24 3.48 -9.60 10.34
C THR A 24 2.18 -10.17 9.76
N GLY A 25 2.07 -10.19 8.43
CA GLY A 25 0.89 -10.67 7.73
C GLY A 25 1.18 -10.92 6.25
N LEU A 26 0.15 -11.23 5.47
CA LEU A 26 0.27 -11.40 4.02
C LEU A 26 0.04 -10.06 3.31
N ASP A 27 0.49 -9.94 2.06
CA ASP A 27 0.20 -8.73 1.27
C ASP A 27 -1.31 -8.50 1.05
N ALA A 28 -2.10 -9.58 1.04
CA ALA A 28 -3.55 -9.52 0.95
C ALA A 28 -4.22 -8.90 2.20
N ASP A 29 -3.56 -8.92 3.36
CA ASP A 29 -4.05 -8.30 4.59
C ASP A 29 -3.84 -6.77 4.60
N VAL A 30 -3.07 -6.24 3.65
CA VAL A 30 -2.76 -4.81 3.57
C VAL A 30 -3.66 -4.15 2.53
N THR A 31 -4.72 -3.51 3.03
CA THR A 31 -5.70 -2.80 2.19
C THR A 31 -5.45 -1.29 2.14
N ASP A 32 -4.73 -0.73 3.11
CA ASP A 32 -4.59 0.72 3.26
C ASP A 32 -3.39 1.28 2.49
N TRP A 33 -3.58 2.44 1.86
CA TRP A 33 -2.58 3.10 1.02
C TRP A 33 -2.36 4.56 1.43
N ASP A 34 -1.10 4.98 1.42
CA ASP A 34 -0.67 6.36 1.61
C ASP A 34 -0.35 7.00 0.25
N VAL A 35 -1.11 8.02 -0.13
CA VAL A 35 -0.92 8.75 -1.39
C VAL A 35 0.03 9.93 -1.16
N GLN A 36 1.32 9.72 -1.41
CA GLN A 36 2.37 10.72 -1.21
C GLN A 36 2.50 11.61 -2.45
N SER A 37 1.63 12.61 -2.52
CA SER A 37 1.59 13.58 -3.63
C SER A 37 2.92 14.31 -3.85
N ASP A 38 3.56 14.78 -2.77
CA ASP A 38 4.84 15.50 -2.84
C ASP A 38 5.99 14.65 -3.39
N ARG A 39 5.91 13.33 -3.22
CA ARG A 39 6.90 12.36 -3.69
C ARG A 39 6.46 11.61 -4.95
N ASN A 40 5.30 11.99 -5.50
CA ASN A 40 4.64 11.34 -6.63
C ASN A 40 4.63 9.81 -6.53
N ARG A 41 4.21 9.25 -5.40
CA ARG A 41 4.14 7.79 -5.22
C ARG A 41 2.98 7.38 -4.32
N VAL A 42 2.58 6.11 -4.41
CA VAL A 42 1.57 5.51 -3.52
C VAL A 42 2.19 4.32 -2.83
N VAL A 43 2.09 4.26 -1.50
CA VAL A 43 2.77 3.24 -0.69
C VAL A 43 1.79 2.54 0.22
N ARG A 44 2.05 1.29 0.57
CA ARG A 44 1.20 0.54 1.50
C ARG A 44 1.38 1.05 2.92
N LYS A 45 0.31 1.02 3.72
CA LYS A 45 0.35 1.35 5.15
C LYS A 45 0.23 0.10 6.01
N CYS A 46 0.95 0.09 7.12
CA CYS A 46 0.82 -0.99 8.09
C CYS A 46 -0.57 -0.91 8.78
N PRO A 47 -1.37 -2.00 8.80
CA PRO A 47 -2.68 -1.98 9.44
C PRO A 47 -2.61 -1.83 10.97
N ASN A 48 -1.45 -2.07 11.58
CA ASN A 48 -1.26 -1.97 13.02
C ASN A 48 -0.84 -0.56 13.49
N CYS A 49 0.18 0.04 12.86
CA CYS A 49 0.70 1.36 13.27
C CYS A 49 0.33 2.52 12.33
N GLY A 50 -0.28 2.23 11.18
CA GLY A 50 -0.66 3.23 10.18
C GLY A 50 0.51 3.84 9.40
N GLU A 51 1.75 3.45 9.68
CA GLU A 51 2.92 4.01 9.00
C GLU A 51 3.02 3.51 7.55
N ALA A 52 3.44 4.40 6.66
CA ALA A 52 3.77 4.10 5.28
C ALA A 52 5.05 3.25 5.18
N VAL A 53 4.96 2.07 4.56
CA VAL A 53 6.07 1.11 4.44
C VAL A 53 6.44 0.90 2.96
N PRO A 54 7.27 1.77 2.36
CA PRO A 54 7.64 1.67 0.94
C PRO A 54 8.38 0.37 0.57
N GLU A 55 9.04 -0.27 1.53
CA GLU A 55 9.76 -1.53 1.39
C GLU A 55 8.84 -2.69 0.99
N TRP A 56 7.54 -2.59 1.29
CA TRP A 56 6.52 -3.56 0.86
C TRP A 56 6.09 -3.40 -0.61
N GLY A 57 6.75 -2.50 -1.34
CA GLY A 57 6.41 -2.13 -2.71
C GLY A 57 5.64 -0.82 -2.76
N ALA A 58 6.14 0.09 -3.59
CA ALA A 58 5.55 1.38 -3.87
C ALA A 58 5.12 1.45 -5.34
N LEU A 59 3.95 2.05 -5.61
CA LEU A 59 3.58 2.45 -6.96
C LEU A 59 4.32 3.77 -7.29
N PRO A 60 5.15 3.79 -8.34
CA PRO A 60 6.15 4.83 -8.54
C PRO A 60 5.58 6.17 -9.04
N THR A 61 4.33 6.21 -9.49
CA THR A 61 3.63 7.45 -9.87
C THR A 61 2.19 7.40 -9.41
N VAL A 62 1.66 8.54 -8.92
CA VAL A 62 0.23 8.66 -8.57
C VAL A 62 -0.64 8.44 -9.80
N ASP A 63 -0.22 8.99 -10.94
CA ASP A 63 -0.93 8.83 -12.22
C ASP A 63 -0.97 7.37 -12.70
N GLY A 64 0.15 6.64 -12.59
CA GLY A 64 0.18 5.21 -12.87
C GLY A 64 -0.72 4.42 -11.93
N ALA A 65 -0.75 4.77 -10.64
CA ALA A 65 -1.64 4.15 -9.66
C ALA A 65 -3.12 4.36 -10.02
N ARG A 66 -3.51 5.57 -10.45
CA ARG A 66 -4.89 5.88 -10.90
C ARG A 66 -5.35 4.96 -12.03
N ARG A 67 -4.49 4.67 -13.01
CA ARG A 67 -4.85 3.84 -14.18
C ARG A 67 -5.16 2.39 -13.83
N ILE A 68 -4.56 1.87 -12.76
CA ILE A 68 -4.76 0.50 -12.29
C ILE A 68 -5.63 0.40 -11.03
N ALA A 69 -6.15 1.54 -10.56
CA ALA A 69 -6.83 1.64 -9.29
C ALA A 69 -8.09 0.77 -9.28
N ARG A 70 -8.19 -0.08 -8.25
CA ARG A 70 -9.33 -0.96 -7.95
C ARG A 70 -9.45 -1.08 -6.43
N GLY A 71 -10.67 -1.25 -5.95
CA GLY A 71 -10.95 -1.50 -4.52
C GLY A 71 -10.25 -0.50 -3.61
N PRO A 72 -9.52 -0.95 -2.57
CA PRO A 72 -8.92 -0.07 -1.57
C PRO A 72 -7.93 0.97 -2.11
N LEU A 73 -7.23 0.66 -3.21
CA LEU A 73 -6.34 1.64 -3.86
C LEU A 73 -7.13 2.77 -4.51
N ALA A 74 -8.29 2.47 -5.11
CA ALA A 74 -9.16 3.48 -5.69
C ALA A 74 -9.77 4.37 -4.59
N GLU A 75 -10.22 3.76 -3.49
CA GLU A 75 -10.75 4.49 -2.33
C GLU A 75 -9.72 5.47 -1.76
N ALA A 76 -8.47 5.03 -1.57
CA ALA A 76 -7.39 5.89 -1.07
C ALA A 76 -7.02 7.04 -2.04
N LEU A 77 -7.04 6.77 -3.35
CA LEU A 77 -6.81 7.80 -4.37
C LEU A 77 -7.96 8.81 -4.44
N ALA A 78 -9.20 8.37 -4.25
CA ALA A 78 -10.38 9.24 -4.20
C ALA A 78 -10.33 10.15 -2.96
N ASP A 79 -10.04 9.59 -1.78
CA ASP A 79 -9.87 10.35 -0.53
C ASP A 79 -8.76 11.42 -0.65
N ALA A 80 -7.68 11.10 -1.35
CA ALA A 80 -6.59 12.02 -1.64
C ALA A 80 -6.91 13.07 -2.75
N GLY A 81 -8.13 13.11 -3.27
CA GLY A 81 -8.54 14.01 -4.36
C GLY A 81 -7.84 13.73 -5.69
N ARG A 82 -7.43 12.47 -5.92
CA ARG A 82 -6.70 12.01 -7.11
C ARG A 82 -7.57 11.19 -8.05
N LEU A 83 -8.83 10.93 -7.73
CA LEU A 83 -9.82 10.43 -8.68
C LEU A 83 -10.96 11.46 -8.72
N ASP A 84 -11.22 12.04 -9.90
CA ASP A 84 -12.47 12.78 -10.15
C ASP A 84 -13.63 11.77 -10.15
N GLU A 85 -14.83 12.22 -9.77
CA GLU A 85 -16.08 11.44 -9.62
C GLU A 85 -16.65 10.85 -10.93
N ASP A 86 -15.82 10.55 -11.92
CA ASP A 86 -16.24 9.90 -13.17
C ASP A 86 -15.96 8.39 -13.10
N HIS A 87 -16.61 7.71 -12.15
CA HIS A 87 -16.83 6.25 -12.16
C HIS A 87 -18.21 5.93 -11.55
N ALA A 88 -19.23 6.70 -11.94
CA ALA A 88 -20.63 6.34 -11.77
C ALA A 88 -21.09 5.43 -12.92
#